data_AF-A0A955QMR9-F1
#
_entry.id   AF-A0A955QMR9-F1
#
_cell.length_a   1.000
_cell.length_b   1.000
_cell.length_c   1.000
_cell.angle_alpha   90.00
_cell.angle_beta   90.00
_cell.angle_gamma   90.00
#
_symmetry.space_group_name_H-M   'P 1'
#
loop_
_entity.id
_entity.type
_entity.pdbx_description
1 polymer ?
#
loop_
_entity_poly.entity_id
_entity_poly.type
_entity_poly.pdbx_seq_one_letter_code
_entity_poly.pdbx_strand_id
1 'polypeptide(L)'
;MSDPSRSPVPACLSYGFRPFFLSAAVFAGIAIPLWVLMISGGVGVGWHHVSRHWHIHEMVFGFLPCVIAGFLLTAMPNWTDRPPVRGLPLLGLWLLWLAGRMAMALPGVPLPVSALVDGAFLMVMAGLVWREIALAKAWDRFPIGVLISAYAGANVLF
;
A
#
# COMPACT_ATOMS: atom_id res chain seq x y z
N MET A 1 11.60 -30.34 -17.73
CA MET A 1 12.90 -30.35 -17.02
C MET A 1 12.97 -29.10 -16.16
N SER A 2 12.58 -29.19 -14.88
CA SER A 2 12.69 -28.08 -13.92
C SER A 2 14.10 -28.07 -13.32
N ASP A 3 14.82 -26.96 -13.44
CA ASP A 3 16.12 -26.73 -12.82
C ASP A 3 16.02 -26.88 -11.28
N PRO A 4 16.75 -27.83 -10.66
CA PRO A 4 16.67 -28.12 -9.22
C PRO A 4 17.31 -27.04 -8.32
N SER A 5 17.96 -26.01 -8.90
CA SER A 5 18.66 -24.96 -8.14
C SER A 5 17.82 -23.71 -7.83
N ARG A 6 16.59 -23.60 -8.36
CA ARG A 6 15.68 -22.48 -8.06
C ARG A 6 14.68 -22.88 -7.00
N SER A 7 14.88 -22.42 -5.77
CA SER A 7 13.81 -22.42 -4.76
C SER A 7 12.57 -21.76 -5.38
N PRO A 8 11.42 -22.46 -5.50
CA PRO A 8 10.24 -21.89 -6.10
C PRO A 8 9.81 -20.67 -5.28
N VAL A 9 9.63 -19.52 -5.95
CA VAL A 9 9.10 -18.32 -5.29
C VAL A 9 7.76 -18.71 -4.66
N PRO A 10 7.54 -18.45 -3.35
CA PRO A 10 6.28 -18.79 -2.70
C PRO A 10 5.08 -18.23 -3.48
N ALA A 11 3.97 -18.99 -3.53
CA ALA A 11 2.82 -18.63 -4.37
C ALA A 11 2.27 -17.23 -4.07
N CYS A 12 2.31 -16.79 -2.80
CA CYS A 12 1.90 -15.46 -2.36
C CYS A 12 2.84 -14.33 -2.83
N LEU A 13 4.07 -14.64 -3.26
CA LEU A 13 5.06 -13.65 -3.69
C LEU A 13 5.36 -13.72 -5.20
N SER A 14 4.55 -14.47 -5.96
CA SER A 14 4.79 -14.64 -7.40
C SER A 14 4.30 -13.45 -8.24
N TYR A 15 3.26 -12.75 -7.78
CA TYR A 15 2.63 -11.61 -8.46
C TYR A 15 2.14 -10.57 -7.45
N GLY A 16 2.23 -9.29 -7.81
CA GLY A 16 1.84 -8.18 -6.93
C GLY A 16 0.37 -8.18 -6.51
N PHE A 17 -0.56 -8.58 -7.37
CA PHE A 17 -1.98 -8.63 -6.98
C PHE A 17 -2.26 -9.57 -5.80
N ARG A 18 -1.47 -10.64 -5.63
CA ARG A 18 -1.75 -11.69 -4.64
C ARG A 18 -1.67 -11.20 -3.19
N PRO A 19 -0.52 -10.65 -2.73
CA PRO A 19 -0.43 -10.17 -1.36
C PRO A 19 -1.27 -8.91 -1.17
N PHE A 20 -1.29 -8.00 -2.16
CA PHE A 20 -1.95 -6.70 -2.00
C PHE A 20 -3.48 -6.77 -2.06
N PHE A 21 -4.10 -7.48 -3.01
CA PHE A 21 -5.57 -7.57 -3.01
C PHE A 21 -6.12 -8.39 -1.83
N LEU A 22 -5.42 -9.47 -1.44
CA LEU A 22 -5.81 -10.22 -0.25
C LEU A 22 -5.71 -9.34 1.00
N SER A 23 -4.60 -8.61 1.17
CA SER A 23 -4.44 -7.68 2.29
C SER A 23 -5.45 -6.54 2.26
N ALA A 24 -5.77 -5.99 1.09
CA ALA A 24 -6.80 -4.95 0.97
C ALA A 24 -8.18 -5.47 1.39
N ALA A 25 -8.57 -6.68 0.97
CA ALA A 25 -9.83 -7.30 1.34
C ALA A 25 -9.91 -7.56 2.86
N VAL A 26 -8.86 -8.15 3.44
CA VAL A 26 -8.78 -8.39 4.90
C VAL A 26 -8.81 -7.07 5.66
N PHE A 27 -8.04 -6.08 5.21
CA PHE A 27 -7.95 -4.79 5.87
C PHE A 27 -9.29 -4.05 5.87
N ALA A 28 -9.98 -3.96 4.72
CA ALA A 28 -11.31 -3.36 4.65
C ALA A 28 -12.34 -4.15 5.48
N GLY A 29 -12.27 -5.48 5.44
CA GLY A 29 -13.12 -6.38 6.22
C GLY A 29 -12.96 -6.23 7.74
N ILE A 30 -11.86 -5.66 8.21
CA ILE A 30 -11.63 -5.35 9.64
C ILE A 30 -11.91 -3.87 9.93
N ALA A 31 -11.32 -2.96 9.14
CA ALA A 31 -11.34 -1.53 9.41
C ALA A 31 -12.75 -0.93 9.31
N ILE A 32 -13.57 -1.39 8.36
CA ILE A 32 -14.94 -0.88 8.20
C ILE A 32 -15.83 -1.32 9.39
N PRO A 33 -15.92 -2.62 9.77
CA PRO A 33 -16.67 -3.00 10.95
C PRO A 33 -16.17 -2.34 12.24
N LEU A 34 -14.85 -2.20 12.40
CA LEU A 34 -14.27 -1.52 13.55
C LEU A 34 -14.71 -0.05 13.62
N TRP A 35 -14.69 0.65 12.48
CA TRP A 35 -15.21 2.02 12.42
C TRP A 35 -16.70 2.09 12.78
N VAL A 36 -17.52 1.17 12.26
CA VAL A 36 -18.96 1.08 12.57
C VAL A 36 -19.17 0.89 14.08
N LEU A 37 -18.39 0.04 14.73
CA LEU A 37 -18.42 -0.14 16.19
C LEU A 37 -18.00 1.13 16.93
N MET A 38 -16.97 1.84 16.47
CA MET A 38 -16.51 3.09 17.07
C MET A 38 -17.57 4.19 17.03
N ILE A 39 -18.30 4.33 15.92
CA ILE A 39 -19.35 5.35 15.79
C ILE A 39 -20.66 4.97 16.48
N SER A 40 -20.98 3.67 16.59
CA SER A 40 -22.22 3.19 17.22
C SER A 40 -22.09 3.06 18.74
N GLY A 41 -20.88 2.82 19.26
CA GLY A 41 -20.62 2.67 20.69
C GLY A 41 -20.16 3.94 21.42
N GLY A 42 -19.97 5.06 20.70
CA GLY A 42 -19.32 6.27 21.22
C GLY A 42 -20.27 7.31 21.81
N VAL A 43 -20.03 7.71 23.07
CA VAL A 43 -20.72 8.79 23.79
C VAL A 43 -20.00 10.13 23.56
N GLY A 44 -20.50 10.94 22.61
CA GLY A 44 -20.14 12.37 22.50
C GLY A 44 -19.52 12.82 21.16
N VAL A 45 -19.73 14.09 20.80
CA VAL A 45 -19.35 14.70 19.51
C VAL A 45 -17.84 14.57 19.20
N GLY A 46 -16.97 14.76 20.19
CA GLY A 46 -15.51 14.66 20.01
C GLY A 46 -15.02 13.28 19.57
N TRP A 47 -15.68 12.22 20.04
CA TRP A 47 -15.34 10.84 19.67
C TRP A 47 -15.69 10.52 18.21
N HIS A 48 -16.81 11.04 17.70
CA HIS A 48 -17.19 10.89 16.29
C HIS A 48 -16.19 11.58 15.35
N HIS A 49 -15.65 12.74 15.72
CA HIS A 49 -14.63 13.42 14.93
C HIS A 49 -13.35 12.58 14.82
N VAL A 50 -12.82 12.09 15.94
CA VAL A 50 -11.60 11.27 15.97
C VAL A 50 -11.79 9.97 15.17
N SER A 51 -12.91 9.28 15.40
CA SER A 51 -13.25 8.06 14.66
C SER A 51 -13.37 8.28 13.14
N ARG A 52 -14.00 9.39 12.74
CA ARG A 52 -14.13 9.75 11.31
C ARG A 52 -12.78 10.06 10.67
N HIS A 53 -11.93 10.85 11.33
CA HIS A 53 -10.59 11.17 10.80
C HIS A 53 -9.74 9.93 10.62
N TRP A 54 -9.76 9.02 11.61
CA TRP A 54 -9.09 7.73 11.51
C TRP A 54 -9.62 6.90 10.32
N HIS A 55 -10.94 6.79 10.17
CA HIS A 55 -11.51 6.05 9.05
C HIS A 55 -11.16 6.63 7.69
N ILE A 56 -11.20 7.95 7.53
CA ILE A 56 -10.77 8.62 6.30
C ILE A 56 -9.31 8.26 6.01
N HIS A 57 -8.43 8.38 6.99
CA HIS A 57 -7.03 8.03 6.84
C HIS A 57 -6.84 6.57 6.41
N GLU A 58 -7.45 5.62 7.13
CA GLU A 58 -7.28 4.20 6.82
C GLU A 58 -7.88 3.81 5.46
N MET A 59 -8.98 4.43 5.03
CA MET A 59 -9.55 4.15 3.71
C MET A 59 -8.75 4.79 2.57
N VAL A 60 -8.33 6.04 2.76
CA VAL A 60 -7.63 6.82 1.73
C VAL A 60 -6.16 6.48 1.67
N PHE A 61 -5.47 6.22 2.77
CA PHE A 61 -4.02 6.01 2.81
C PHE A 61 -3.60 4.61 3.30
N GLY A 62 -4.55 3.76 3.68
CA GLY A 62 -4.29 2.35 4.01
C GLY A 62 -4.81 1.35 3.00
N PHE A 63 -6.11 1.37 2.79
CA PHE A 63 -6.81 0.47 1.89
C PHE A 63 -6.52 0.80 0.42
N LEU A 64 -6.81 2.03 -0.01
CA LEU A 64 -6.68 2.44 -1.41
C LEU A 64 -5.26 2.23 -1.99
N PRO A 65 -4.15 2.57 -1.31
CA PRO A 65 -2.83 2.41 -1.90
C PRO A 65 -2.41 0.93 -1.96
N CYS A 66 -2.97 0.07 -1.09
CA CYS A 66 -2.84 -1.38 -1.17
C CYS A 66 -3.48 -1.91 -2.47
N VAL A 67 -4.70 -1.48 -2.77
CA VAL A 67 -5.39 -1.84 -4.03
C VAL A 67 -4.62 -1.32 -5.25
N ILE A 68 -4.18 -0.06 -5.21
CA ILE A 68 -3.39 0.55 -6.29
C ILE A 68 -2.09 -0.23 -6.52
N ALA A 69 -1.37 -0.63 -5.47
CA ALA A 69 -0.16 -1.43 -5.62
C ALA A 69 -0.46 -2.80 -6.26
N GLY A 70 -1.53 -3.49 -5.83
CA GLY A 70 -1.95 -4.75 -6.44
C GLY A 70 -2.22 -4.62 -7.94
N PHE A 71 -2.88 -3.53 -8.36
CA PHE A 71 -3.13 -3.23 -9.76
C PHE A 71 -1.84 -2.86 -10.52
N LEU A 72 -1.10 -1.86 -10.03
CA LEU A 72 0.09 -1.33 -10.71
C LEU A 72 1.18 -2.37 -10.86
N LEU A 73 1.48 -3.15 -9.82
CA LEU A 73 2.52 -4.20 -9.90
C LEU A 73 2.15 -5.33 -10.87
N THR A 74 0.87 -5.46 -11.22
CA THR A 74 0.36 -6.42 -12.19
C THR A 74 0.28 -5.82 -13.60
N ALA A 75 -0.06 -4.53 -13.71
CA ALA A 75 -0.17 -3.83 -14.98
C ALA A 75 1.21 -3.41 -15.52
N MET A 76 2.09 -2.89 -14.67
CA MET A 76 3.43 -2.37 -15.03
C MET A 76 4.22 -3.29 -15.96
N PRO A 77 4.36 -4.59 -15.68
CA PRO A 77 5.09 -5.51 -16.56
C PRO A 77 4.55 -5.54 -17.99
N ASN A 78 3.24 -5.34 -18.19
CA ASN A 78 2.59 -5.42 -19.50
C ASN A 78 2.87 -4.21 -20.39
N TRP A 79 3.08 -3.02 -19.82
CA TRP A 79 3.35 -1.79 -20.60
C TRP A 79 4.79 -1.33 -20.53
N THR A 80 5.62 -2.01 -19.75
CA THR A 80 7.06 -1.75 -19.67
C THR A 80 7.90 -2.82 -20.35
N ASP A 81 7.31 -3.98 -20.69
CA ASP A 81 8.02 -5.19 -21.15
C ASP A 81 9.17 -5.62 -20.20
N ARG A 82 9.08 -5.23 -18.93
CA ARG A 82 10.07 -5.55 -17.89
C ARG A 82 9.57 -6.67 -16.99
N PRO A 83 10.48 -7.45 -16.38
CA PRO A 83 10.10 -8.54 -15.49
C PRO A 83 9.25 -8.05 -14.31
N PRO A 84 8.21 -8.81 -13.91
CA PRO A 84 7.37 -8.45 -12.77
C PRO A 84 8.16 -8.43 -11.46
N VAL A 85 7.78 -7.51 -10.57
CA VAL A 85 8.29 -7.47 -9.19
C VAL A 85 7.74 -8.67 -8.43
N ARG A 86 8.63 -9.56 -8.00
CA ARG A 86 8.29 -10.84 -7.35
C ARG A 86 9.35 -11.23 -6.32
N GLY A 87 9.02 -12.14 -5.41
CA GLY A 87 9.95 -12.64 -4.39
C GLY A 87 10.28 -11.59 -3.31
N LEU A 88 11.55 -11.49 -2.91
CA LEU A 88 11.98 -10.61 -1.81
C LEU A 88 11.64 -9.12 -1.99
N PRO A 89 11.82 -8.50 -3.18
CA PRO A 89 11.41 -7.11 -3.37
C PRO A 89 9.91 -6.89 -3.15
N LEU A 90 9.07 -7.84 -3.60
CA LEU A 90 7.62 -7.79 -3.38
C LEU A 90 7.27 -7.96 -1.89
N LEU A 91 7.95 -8.89 -1.22
CA LEU A 91 7.81 -9.10 0.22
C LEU A 91 8.17 -7.82 1.01
N GLY A 92 9.30 -7.18 0.68
CA GLY A 92 9.72 -5.94 1.34
C GLY A 92 8.70 -4.82 1.16
N LEU A 93 8.15 -4.66 -0.05
CA LEU A 93 7.13 -3.66 -0.31
C LEU A 93 5.83 -3.94 0.46
N TRP A 94 5.41 -5.20 0.54
CA TRP A 94 4.24 -5.62 1.32
C TRP A 94 4.45 -5.44 2.83
N LEU A 95 5.62 -5.81 3.36
CA LEU A 95 5.98 -5.61 4.76
C LEU A 95 6.04 -4.13 5.13
N LEU A 96 6.50 -3.27 4.22
CA LEU A 96 6.50 -1.82 4.43
C LEU A 96 5.08 -1.27 4.59
N TRP A 97 4.15 -1.70 3.72
CA TRP A 97 2.73 -1.35 3.87
C TRP A 97 2.16 -1.84 5.20
N LEU A 98 2.44 -3.10 5.56
CA LEU A 98 1.96 -3.70 6.79
C LEU A 98 2.52 -2.97 8.02
N ALA A 99 3.80 -2.59 8.00
CA ALA A 99 4.44 -1.83 9.07
C ALA A 99 3.75 -0.48 9.28
N GLY A 100 3.36 0.23 8.22
CA GLY A 100 2.57 1.45 8.31
C GLY A 100 1.25 1.22 9.03
N ARG A 101 0.50 0.18 8.64
CA ARG A 101 -0.78 -0.17 9.30
C ARG A 101 -0.59 -0.49 10.79
N MET A 102 0.45 -1.24 11.13
CA MET A 102 0.74 -1.57 12.52
C MET A 102 1.15 -0.34 13.32
N ALA A 103 1.95 0.56 12.75
CA ALA A 103 2.38 1.80 13.39
C ALA A 103 1.22 2.77 13.66
N MET A 104 0.19 2.76 12.80
CA MET A 104 -1.04 3.54 12.98
C MET A 104 -2.01 2.90 13.97
N ALA A 105 -2.03 1.56 14.07
CA ALA A 105 -2.97 0.83 14.92
C ALA A 105 -2.48 0.62 16.36
N LEU A 106 -1.17 0.53 16.58
CA LEU A 106 -0.60 0.19 17.89
C LEU A 106 -0.45 1.45 18.78
N PRO A 107 -0.91 1.40 20.04
CA PRO A 107 -0.66 2.47 20.98
C PRO A 107 0.83 2.56 21.34
N GLY A 108 1.34 3.77 21.53
CA GLY A 108 2.71 4.00 22.01
C GLY A 108 3.77 4.23 20.94
N VAL A 109 3.42 4.11 19.65
CA VAL A 109 4.31 4.55 18.56
C VAL A 109 4.25 6.08 18.46
N PRO A 110 5.38 6.80 18.49
CA PRO A 110 5.36 8.25 18.36
C PRO A 110 4.77 8.69 17.02
N LEU A 111 3.89 9.70 17.04
CA LEU A 111 3.19 10.18 15.84
C LEU A 111 4.12 10.47 14.64
N PRO A 112 5.29 11.12 14.78
CA PRO A 112 6.19 11.35 13.66
C PRO A 112 6.74 10.04 13.06
N VAL A 113 6.94 9.02 13.89
CA VAL A 113 7.41 7.70 13.46
C VAL A 113 6.29 6.97 12.71
N SER A 114 5.06 6.99 13.23
CA SER A 114 3.92 6.40 12.53
C SER A 114 3.69 7.04 11.17
N ALA A 115 3.66 8.38 11.10
CA ALA A 115 3.51 9.12 9.86
C ALA A 115 4.63 8.83 8.84
N LEU A 116 5.89 8.72 9.31
CA LEU A 116 7.02 8.39 8.45
C LEU A 116 6.90 6.98 7.86
N VAL A 117 6.60 5.98 8.70
CA VAL A 117 6.49 4.57 8.27
C VAL A 117 5.27 4.38 7.36
N ASP A 118 4.16 5.05 7.67
CA ASP A 118 2.94 5.05 6.87
C ASP A 118 3.19 5.65 5.46
N GLY A 119 3.80 6.84 5.41
CA GLY A 119 4.14 7.53 4.16
C GLY A 119 5.19 6.82 3.32
N ALA A 120 6.12 6.09 3.95
CA ALA A 120 7.23 5.43 3.27
C ALA A 120 6.77 4.46 2.18
N PHE A 121 5.66 3.74 2.39
CA PHE A 121 5.12 2.82 1.40
C PHE A 121 4.80 3.51 0.06
N LEU A 122 4.06 4.62 0.12
CA LEU A 122 3.67 5.37 -1.07
C LEU A 122 4.87 6.03 -1.75
N MET A 123 5.84 6.52 -0.98
CA MET A 123 7.09 7.08 -1.51
C MET A 123 7.90 6.03 -2.26
N VAL A 124 8.04 4.82 -1.70
CA VAL A 124 8.72 3.70 -2.37
C VAL A 124 7.96 3.26 -3.62
N MET A 125 6.62 3.20 -3.56
CA MET A 125 5.81 2.88 -4.74
C MET A 125 5.96 3.93 -5.86
N ALA A 126 5.94 5.22 -5.53
CA ALA A 126 6.17 6.29 -6.49
C ALA A 126 7.55 6.13 -7.15
N GLY A 127 8.60 5.88 -6.35
CA GLY A 127 9.94 5.63 -6.84
C GLY A 127 10.02 4.41 -7.76
N LEU A 128 9.33 3.31 -7.43
CA LEU A 128 9.26 2.12 -8.27
C LEU A 128 8.58 2.41 -9.62
N VAL A 129 7.46 3.13 -9.61
CA VAL A 129 6.73 3.52 -10.84
C VAL A 129 7.63 4.37 -11.73
N TRP A 130 8.27 5.40 -11.17
CA TRP A 130 9.21 6.25 -11.91
C TRP A 130 10.40 5.46 -12.46
N ARG A 131 10.95 4.54 -11.66
CA ARG A 131 12.04 3.66 -12.10
C ARG A 131 11.64 2.86 -13.33
N GLU A 132 10.48 2.19 -13.30
CA GLU A 132 10.04 1.37 -14.43
C GLU A 132 9.65 2.22 -15.65
N ILE A 133 9.04 3.39 -15.47
CA ILE A 133 8.79 4.36 -16.57
C ILE A 133 10.11 4.75 -17.24
N ALA A 134 11.11 5.16 -16.46
CA ALA A 134 12.40 5.60 -16.98
C ALA A 134 13.18 4.47 -17.67
N LEU A 135 13.22 3.28 -17.04
CA LEU A 135 13.94 2.13 -17.56
C LEU A 135 13.30 1.51 -18.80
N ALA A 136 11.97 1.59 -18.93
CA ALA A 136 11.24 1.13 -20.11
C ALA A 136 11.02 2.21 -21.17
N LYS A 137 11.41 3.46 -20.86
CA LYS A 137 11.12 4.65 -21.68
C LYS A 137 9.62 4.83 -21.99
N ALA A 138 8.75 4.37 -21.09
CA ALA A 138 7.29 4.43 -21.20
C ALA A 138 6.74 5.80 -20.77
N TRP A 139 7.23 6.86 -21.41
CA TRP A 139 6.94 8.25 -21.03
C TRP A 139 5.48 8.65 -21.26
N ASP A 140 4.75 7.94 -22.12
CA ASP A 140 3.30 8.05 -22.26
C ASP A 140 2.55 7.74 -20.94
N ARG A 141 3.22 7.09 -19.98
CA ARG A 141 2.66 6.71 -18.67
C ARG A 141 3.14 7.57 -17.51
N PHE A 142 3.87 8.66 -17.79
CA PHE A 142 4.26 9.63 -16.77
C PHE A 142 3.11 10.16 -15.89
N PRO A 143 1.84 10.31 -16.38
CA PRO A 143 0.77 10.79 -15.51
C PRO A 143 0.50 9.86 -14.32
N ILE A 144 0.76 8.55 -14.47
CA ILE A 144 0.65 7.57 -13.39
C ILE A 144 1.71 7.87 -12.32
N GLY A 145 2.97 8.10 -12.72
CA GLY A 145 4.05 8.47 -11.79
C GLY A 145 3.75 9.76 -11.03
N VAL A 146 3.24 10.79 -11.73
CA VAL A 146 2.81 12.05 -11.10
C VAL A 146 1.68 11.82 -10.11
N LEU A 147 0.65 11.06 -10.47
CA LEU A 147 -0.49 10.76 -9.60
C LEU A 147 -0.05 10.05 -8.31
N ILE A 148 0.79 9.02 -8.42
CA ILE A 148 1.27 8.28 -7.23
C ILE A 148 2.18 9.17 -6.36
N SER A 149 2.97 10.06 -6.97
CA SER A 149 3.82 11.00 -6.23
C SER A 149 2.99 12.05 -5.49
N ALA A 150 1.97 12.62 -6.15
CA ALA A 150 1.03 13.56 -5.54
C ALA A 150 0.26 12.89 -4.39
N TYR A 151 -0.13 11.64 -4.58
CA TYR A 151 -0.81 10.86 -3.56
C TYR A 151 0.09 10.53 -2.36
N ALA A 152 1.37 10.24 -2.59
CA ALA A 152 2.36 10.11 -1.52
C ALA A 152 2.52 11.41 -0.74
N GLY A 153 2.60 12.55 -1.44
CA GLY A 153 2.65 13.87 -0.81
C GLY A 153 1.39 14.18 0.00
N ALA A 154 0.21 13.81 -0.51
CA ALA A 154 -1.06 13.98 0.20
C ALA A 154 -1.09 13.19 1.52
N ASN A 155 -0.50 11.99 1.56
CA ASN A 155 -0.42 11.20 2.79
C ASN A 155 0.46 11.87 3.85
N VAL A 156 1.63 12.38 3.43
CA VAL A 156 2.57 13.06 4.34
C VAL A 156 2.00 14.36 4.91
N LEU A 157 1.08 15.01 4.19
CA LEU A 157 0.48 16.28 4.57
C LEU A 157 -0.87 16.16 5.30
N PHE A 158 -1.43 14.95 5.41
CA PHE A 158 -2.72 14.69 6.07
C PHE A 158 -2.58 14.68 7.60
#